data_AF-A0A392R749-F1
#
_entry.id   AF-A0A392R749-F1
#
_cell.length_a   1.000
_cell.length_b   1.000
_cell.length_c   1.000
_cell.angle_alpha   90.00
_cell.angle_beta   90.00
_cell.angle_gamma   90.00
#
_symmetry.space_group_name_H-M   'P 1'
#
loop_
_entity.id
_entity.type
_entity.pdbx_description
1 polymer ?
#
loop_
_entity_poly.entity_id
_entity_poly.type
_entity_poly.pdbx_seq_one_letter_code
_entity_poly.pdbx_strand_id
1 'polypeptide(L)'
;MVEFSDCVSKSWNAPLDGRPMFVLWRKLLRLQPVLRKLSRPITCINITLDKAREDLRQAHSRLLHDRMNPHYIMEVQKCTKDVIKWNDMEEQMLRQKAKIEWLRLGDGNNKYFHASLKAKQK
;
A
#
# COMPACT_ATOMS: atom_id res chain seq x y z
N MET A 1 -0.31 -5.42 10.59
CA MET A 1 -1.76 -5.11 10.62
C MET A 1 -2.24 -4.56 11.97
N VAL A 2 -1.57 -4.83 13.10
CA VAL A 2 -1.93 -4.31 14.44
C VAL A 2 -1.93 -2.77 14.49
N GLU A 3 -0.93 -2.11 13.89
CA GLU A 3 -0.85 -0.64 13.91
C GLU A 3 -2.03 0.09 13.22
N PHE A 4 -2.63 -0.50 12.18
CA PHE A 4 -3.75 0.14 11.47
C PHE A 4 -4.99 0.19 12.35
N SER A 5 -5.39 -0.96 12.91
CA SER A 5 -6.60 -1.07 13.73
C SER A 5 -6.48 -0.21 15.00
N ASP A 6 -5.31 -0.20 15.62
CA ASP A 6 -5.05 0.60 16.82
C ASP A 6 -5.12 2.10 16.53
N CYS A 7 -4.49 2.59 15.45
CA CYS A 7 -4.54 4.00 15.08
C CYS A 7 -5.96 4.46 14.71
N VAL A 8 -6.70 3.62 13.99
CA VAL A 8 -8.10 3.90 13.62
C VAL A 8 -8.97 3.93 14.88
N SER A 9 -8.85 2.92 15.75
CA SER A 9 -9.62 2.81 17.00
C SER A 9 -9.37 4.00 17.92
N LYS A 10 -8.11 4.38 18.13
CA LYS A 10 -7.73 5.57 18.93
C LYS A 10 -8.36 6.85 18.37
N SER A 11 -8.33 7.04 17.06
CA SER A 11 -8.92 8.23 16.42
C SER A 11 -10.46 8.19 16.42
N TRP A 12 -11.07 7.01 16.28
CA TRP A 12 -12.52 6.85 16.14
C TRP A 12 -13.27 6.98 17.47
N ASN A 13 -12.67 6.48 18.56
CA ASN A 13 -13.27 6.43 19.88
C ASN A 13 -13.11 7.73 20.69
N ALA A 14 -12.30 8.68 20.22
CA ALA A 14 -12.19 9.97 20.89
C ALA A 14 -13.55 10.72 20.89
N PRO A 15 -13.99 11.22 22.07
CA PRO A 15 -15.33 11.77 22.26
C PRO A 15 -15.54 13.02 21.41
N LEU A 16 -16.77 13.17 20.93
CA LEU A 16 -17.22 14.29 20.11
C LEU A 16 -18.70 14.54 20.37
N ASP A 17 -19.03 15.79 20.68
CA ASP A 17 -20.41 16.21 20.89
C ASP A 17 -21.01 16.80 19.61
N GLY A 18 -22.33 16.65 19.49
CA GLY A 18 -23.14 17.21 18.41
C GLY A 18 -24.20 16.24 17.89
N ARG A 19 -24.89 16.66 16.82
CA ARG A 19 -25.86 15.79 16.13
C ARG A 19 -25.15 14.58 15.51
N PRO A 20 -25.80 13.40 15.40
CA PRO A 20 -25.17 12.18 14.90
C PRO A 20 -24.41 12.35 13.57
N MET A 21 -25.00 13.04 12.60
CA MET A 21 -24.36 13.32 11.30
C MET A 21 -23.12 14.20 11.42
N PHE A 22 -23.14 15.18 12.32
CA PHE A 22 -21.99 16.06 12.57
C PHE A 22 -20.86 15.31 13.28
N VAL A 23 -21.20 14.43 14.22
CA VAL A 23 -20.24 13.56 14.91
C VAL A 23 -19.56 12.63 13.91
N LEU A 24 -20.33 11.95 13.05
CA LEU A 24 -19.79 11.07 12.01
C LEU A 24 -18.84 11.83 11.08
N TRP A 25 -19.27 12.99 10.57
CA TRP A 25 -18.44 13.81 9.68
C TRP A 25 -17.13 14.23 10.35
N ARG A 26 -17.16 14.73 11.60
CA ARG A 26 -15.94 15.08 12.34
C ARG A 26 -15.03 13.88 12.60
N LYS A 27 -15.59 12.70 12.89
CA LYS A 27 -14.80 11.47 13.04
C LYS A 27 -14.06 11.14 11.75
N LEU A 28 -14.76 11.18 10.61
CA LEU A 28 -14.16 10.93 9.29
C LEU A 28 -13.08 11.96 8.95
N LEU A 29 -13.34 13.25 9.19
CA LEU A 29 -12.38 14.32 8.96
C LEU A 29 -11.12 14.17 9.81
N ARG A 30 -11.27 13.79 11.09
CA ARG A 30 -10.15 13.51 12.00
C ARG A 30 -9.37 12.27 11.59
N LEU A 31 -10.05 11.26 11.05
CA LEU A 31 -9.43 10.01 10.63
C LEU A 31 -8.65 10.16 9.32
N GLN A 32 -9.08 11.06 8.43
CA GLN A 32 -8.45 11.29 7.12
C GLN A 32 -6.92 11.52 7.18
N PRO A 33 -6.35 12.43 8.00
CA PRO A 33 -4.90 12.62 8.07
C PRO A 33 -4.18 11.41 8.67
N VAL A 34 -4.81 10.69 9.60
CA VAL A 34 -4.26 9.46 10.19
C VAL A 34 -4.10 8.39 9.12
N LEU A 35 -5.14 8.17 8.31
CA LEU A 35 -5.11 7.22 7.20
C LEU A 35 -4.10 7.62 6.13
N ARG A 36 -4.02 8.91 5.78
CA ARG A 36 -3.00 9.43 4.83
C ARG A 36 -1.58 9.19 5.32
N LYS A 37 -1.32 9.32 6.63
CA LYS A 37 -0.01 9.04 7.21
C LYS A 37 0.32 7.55 7.11
N LEU A 38 -0.63 6.68 7.42
CA LEU A 38 -0.46 5.22 7.34
C LEU A 38 -0.27 4.73 5.90
N SER A 39 -0.92 5.37 4.92
CA SER A 39 -0.77 5.02 3.50
C SER A 39 0.51 5.56 2.87
N ARG A 40 1.19 6.53 3.51
CA ARG A 40 2.34 7.24 2.93
C ARG A 40 3.51 6.33 2.49
N PRO A 41 3.92 5.31 3.27
CA PRO A 41 4.95 4.36 2.84
C PRO A 41 4.54 3.60 1.57
N ILE A 42 3.25 3.32 1.40
CA ILE A 42 2.68 2.61 0.25
C ILE A 42 2.65 3.53 -0.98
N THR A 43 2.30 4.81 -0.82
CA THR A 43 2.33 5.76 -1.93
C THR A 43 3.75 6.09 -2.41
N CYS A 44 4.75 5.98 -1.54
CA CYS A 44 6.16 6.21 -1.87
C CYS A 44 6.95 4.90 -1.99
N ILE A 45 6.27 3.79 -2.34
CA ILE A 45 6.88 2.46 -2.35
C ILE A 45 8.06 2.36 -3.31
N ASN A 46 7.95 2.96 -4.50
CA ASN A 46 9.04 2.96 -5.50
C ASN A 46 10.31 3.61 -4.95
N ILE A 47 10.19 4.79 -4.32
CA ILE A 47 11.33 5.51 -3.71
C ILE A 47 11.95 4.67 -2.58
N THR A 48 11.11 4.01 -1.79
CA THR A 48 11.56 3.19 -0.67
C THR A 48 12.25 1.90 -1.14
N LEU A 49 11.73 1.29 -2.21
CA LEU A 49 12.30 0.12 -2.85
C LEU A 49 13.63 0.44 -3.55
N ASP A 50 13.72 1.55 -4.26
CA ASP A 50 14.97 2.01 -4.88
C ASP A 50 16.04 2.26 -3.82
N LYS A 51 15.67 2.90 -2.70
CA LYS A 51 16.58 3.06 -1.56
C LYS A 51 17.01 1.71 -0.99
N ALA A 52 16.09 0.78 -0.76
CA ALA A 52 16.42 -0.55 -0.24
C ALA A 52 17.35 -1.33 -1.18
N ARG A 53 17.16 -1.21 -2.50
CA ARG A 53 18.04 -1.81 -3.52
C ARG A 53 19.43 -1.18 -3.50
N GLU A 54 19.51 0.13 -3.31
CA GLU A 54 20.79 0.84 -3.19
C GLU A 54 21.53 0.48 -1.91
N ASP A 55 20.83 0.41 -0.77
CA ASP A 55 21.39 -0.05 0.50
C ASP A 55 21.94 -1.49 0.37
N LEU A 56 21.21 -2.38 -0.32
CA LEU A 56 21.68 -3.74 -0.61
C LEU A 56 22.93 -3.74 -1.51
N ARG A 57 22.98 -2.88 -2.54
CA ARG A 57 24.16 -2.74 -3.40
C ARG A 57 25.38 -2.29 -2.58
N GLN A 58 25.22 -1.34 -1.68
CA GLN A 58 26.29 -0.87 -0.80
C GLN A 58 26.75 -1.96 0.17
N ALA A 59 25.81 -2.70 0.78
CA ALA A 59 26.14 -3.82 1.66
C ALA A 59 26.95 -4.91 0.92
N HIS A 60 26.56 -5.24 -0.32
CA HIS A 60 27.34 -6.16 -1.16
C HIS A 60 28.73 -5.61 -1.49
N SER A 61 28.86 -4.30 -1.76
CA SER A 61 30.17 -3.68 -2.02
C SER A 61 31.11 -3.78 -0.82
N ARG A 62 30.61 -3.55 0.41
CA ARG A 62 31.39 -3.72 1.65
C ARG A 62 31.81 -5.17 1.87
N LEU A 63 30.89 -6.11 1.64
CA LEU A 63 31.19 -7.54 1.74
C LEU A 63 32.22 -8.00 0.71
N LEU A 64 32.22 -7.44 -0.51
CA LEU A 64 33.23 -7.76 -1.52
C LEU A 64 34.64 -7.36 -1.07
N HIS A 65 34.77 -6.30 -0.28
CA HIS A 65 36.04 -5.81 0.25
C HIS A 65 36.57 -6.68 1.40
N ASP A 66 35.67 -7.18 2.27
CA ASP A 66 36.00 -8.09 3.37
C ASP A 66 34.99 -9.24 3.43
N ARG A 67 35.27 -10.30 2.67
CA ARG A 67 34.32 -11.39 2.36
C ARG A 67 33.99 -12.29 3.54
N MET A 68 34.87 -12.38 4.51
CA MET A 68 34.72 -13.28 5.67
C MET A 68 34.20 -12.53 6.91
N ASN A 69 33.86 -11.25 6.77
CA ASN A 69 33.35 -10.47 7.88
C ASN A 69 31.90 -10.87 8.23
N PRO A 70 31.65 -11.45 9.42
CA PRO A 70 30.31 -11.89 9.80
C PRO A 70 29.32 -10.72 9.90
N HIS A 71 29.80 -9.50 10.18
CA HIS A 71 28.96 -8.31 10.25
C HIS A 71 28.41 -7.94 8.86
N TYR A 72 29.26 -7.92 7.82
CA TYR A 72 28.82 -7.59 6.46
C TYR A 72 27.93 -8.67 5.86
N ILE A 73 28.16 -9.94 6.19
CA ILE A 73 27.26 -11.04 5.79
C ILE A 73 25.87 -10.83 6.39
N MET A 74 25.79 -10.49 7.68
CA MET A 74 24.52 -10.22 8.35
C MET A 74 23.84 -8.96 7.81
N GLU A 75 24.60 -7.91 7.49
CA GLU A 75 24.10 -6.67 6.87
C GLU A 75 23.45 -6.98 5.50
N VAL A 76 24.14 -7.72 4.64
CA VAL A 76 23.59 -8.16 3.34
C VAL A 76 22.30 -8.96 3.53
N GLN A 77 22.29 -9.95 4.44
CA GLN A 77 21.09 -10.74 4.72
C GLN A 77 19.91 -9.87 5.17
N LYS A 78 20.15 -8.85 5.99
CA LYS A 78 19.13 -7.89 6.43
C LYS A 78 18.61 -7.08 5.25
N CYS A 79 19.48 -6.46 4.46
CA CYS A 79 19.09 -5.68 3.28
C CYS A 79 18.33 -6.53 2.26
N THR A 80 18.72 -7.79 2.05
CA THR A 80 18.00 -8.72 1.16
C THR A 80 16.57 -8.96 1.65
N LYS A 81 16.38 -9.23 2.95
CA LYS A 81 15.05 -9.39 3.54
C LYS A 81 14.20 -8.13 3.38
N ASP A 82 14.79 -6.96 3.56
CA ASP A 82 14.09 -5.69 3.37
C ASP A 82 13.66 -5.48 1.91
N VAL A 83 14.54 -5.76 0.94
CA VAL A 83 14.19 -5.68 -0.49
C VAL A 83 13.06 -6.65 -0.87
N ILE A 84 13.11 -7.90 -0.39
CA ILE A 84 12.04 -8.89 -0.63
C ILE A 84 10.71 -8.36 -0.08
N LYS A 85 10.69 -7.90 1.17
CA LYS A 85 9.50 -7.34 1.81
C LYS A 85 8.89 -6.18 1.02
N TRP A 86 9.73 -5.27 0.51
CA TRP A 86 9.23 -4.13 -0.27
C TRP A 86 8.71 -4.54 -1.65
N ASN A 87 9.35 -5.51 -2.33
CA ASN A 87 8.81 -6.06 -3.59
C ASN A 87 7.45 -6.75 -3.37
N ASP A 88 7.30 -7.55 -2.32
CA ASP A 88 6.03 -8.23 -2.01
C ASP A 88 4.90 -7.20 -1.80
N MET A 89 5.21 -6.10 -1.10
CA MET A 89 4.24 -5.03 -0.85
C MET A 89 3.90 -4.27 -2.15
N GLU A 90 4.87 -4.03 -3.03
CA GLU A 90 4.65 -3.42 -4.35
C GLU A 90 3.74 -4.30 -5.21
N GLU A 91 4.00 -5.60 -5.24
CA GLU A 91 3.20 -6.56 -5.97
C GLU A 91 1.74 -6.56 -5.47
N GLN A 92 1.52 -6.60 -4.16
CA GLN A 92 0.18 -6.54 -3.57
C GLN A 92 -0.56 -5.26 -3.97
N MET A 93 0.13 -4.12 -3.96
CA MET A 93 -0.43 -2.84 -4.38
C MET A 93 -0.79 -2.83 -5.87
N LEU A 94 0.08 -3.35 -6.74
CA LEU A 94 -0.18 -3.47 -8.17
C LEU A 94 -1.37 -4.39 -8.45
N ARG A 95 -1.47 -5.53 -7.75
CA ARG A 95 -2.63 -6.44 -7.82
C ARG A 95 -3.93 -5.73 -7.43
N GLN A 96 -3.92 -4.92 -6.36
CA GLN A 96 -5.09 -4.14 -5.96
C GLN A 96 -5.48 -3.10 -7.02
N LYS A 97 -4.51 -2.37 -7.58
CA LYS A 97 -4.74 -1.41 -8.67
C LYS A 97 -5.32 -2.10 -9.90
N ALA A 98 -4.74 -3.22 -10.32
CA ALA A 98 -5.23 -4.01 -11.44
C ALA A 98 -6.65 -4.50 -11.20
N LYS A 99 -6.99 -4.93 -9.98
CA LYS A 99 -8.36 -5.32 -9.62
C LYS A 99 -9.34 -4.15 -9.71
N ILE A 100 -8.98 -2.97 -9.21
CA ILE A 100 -9.82 -1.77 -9.30
C ILE A 100 -10.03 -1.38 -10.78
N GLU A 101 -8.96 -1.41 -11.57
CA GLU A 101 -9.02 -1.13 -13.00
C GLU A 101 -9.89 -2.14 -13.73
N TRP A 102 -9.75 -3.42 -13.41
CA TRP A 102 -10.58 -4.49 -13.97
C TRP A 102 -12.05 -4.32 -13.61
N LEU A 103 -12.38 -3.96 -12.37
CA LEU A 103 -13.77 -3.65 -11.99
C LEU A 103 -14.30 -2.45 -12.77
N ARG A 104 -13.50 -1.38 -12.89
CA ARG A 104 -13.86 -0.18 -13.65
C ARG A 104 -14.13 -0.47 -15.12
N LEU A 105 -13.29 -1.29 -15.75
CA LEU A 105 -13.42 -1.68 -17.16
C LEU A 105 -14.49 -2.76 -17.39
N GLY A 106 -14.64 -3.69 -16.44
CA GLY A 106 -15.60 -4.79 -16.47
C GLY A 106 -17.06 -4.31 -16.37
N ASP A 107 -17.34 -3.36 -15.47
CA ASP A 107 -18.65 -2.66 -15.43
C ASP A 107 -18.92 -1.86 -16.72
N GLY A 108 -17.88 -1.55 -17.50
CA GLY A 108 -17.97 -0.91 -18.80
C GLY A 108 -18.64 -1.74 -19.90
N ASN A 109 -18.79 -3.07 -19.72
CA ASN A 109 -19.41 -3.93 -20.72
C ASN A 109 -20.95 -3.83 -20.75
N ASN A 110 -21.55 -3.00 -19.89
CA ASN A 110 -22.97 -2.65 -19.95
C ASN A 110 -23.35 -2.09 -21.33
N LYS A 111 -22.47 -1.32 -21.98
CA LYS A 111 -22.76 -0.78 -23.32
C LYS A 111 -22.93 -1.88 -24.37
N TYR A 112 -22.04 -2.89 -24.36
CA TYR A 112 -22.15 -4.05 -25.24
C TYR A 112 -23.39 -4.89 -24.88
N PHE A 113 -23.60 -5.19 -23.60
CA PHE A 113 -24.76 -5.93 -23.13
C PHE A 113 -26.09 -5.27 -23.54
N HIS A 114 -26.24 -3.97 -23.32
CA HIS A 114 -27.43 -3.22 -23.74
C HIS A 114 -27.55 -3.11 -25.26
N ALA A 115 -26.45 -3.03 -26.00
CA ALA A 115 -26.46 -3.06 -27.47
C ALA A 115 -26.91 -4.43 -28.00
N SER A 116 -26.43 -5.53 -27.41
CA SER A 116 -26.85 -6.89 -27.75
C SER A 116 -28.32 -7.15 -27.42
N LEU A 117 -28.83 -6.64 -26.31
CA LEU A 117 -30.27 -6.72 -25.99
C LEU A 117 -31.12 -5.95 -27.01
N LYS A 118 -30.73 -4.73 -27.37
CA LYS A 118 -31.43 -3.94 -28.40
C LYS A 118 -31.40 -4.62 -29.78
N ALA A 119 -30.29 -5.25 -30.14
CA ALA A 119 -30.16 -5.97 -31.40
C ALA A 119 -31.04 -7.23 -31.47
N LYS A 120 -31.34 -7.86 -30.33
CA LYS A 120 -32.23 -9.03 -30.22
C LYS A 120 -33.71 -8.69 -30.08
N GLN A 121 -34.06 -7.41 -29.87
CA GLN A 121 -35.43 -6.91 -29.82
C GLN A 121 -35.94 -6.38 -31.18
N LYS A 122 -35.13 -6.48 -32.23
CA LYS A 122 -35.55 -6.35 -33.63
C LYS A 122 -35.79 -7.73 -34.22
#